data_AF-A0A835UTZ5-F1
#
_entry.id   AF-A0A835UTZ5-F1
#
_cell.length_a   1.000
_cell.length_b   1.000
_cell.length_c   1.000
_cell.angle_alpha   90.00
_cell.angle_beta   90.00
_cell.angle_gamma   90.00
#
_symmetry.space_group_name_H-M   'P 1'
#
loop_
_entity.id
_entity.type
_entity.pdbx_description
1 polymer ?
#
loop_
_entity_poly.entity_id
_entity_poly.type
_entity_poly.pdbx_seq_one_letter_code
_entity_poly.pdbx_strand_id
1 'polypeptide(L)'
;MASNRLQKVGGLVDLYMAEVAPDSFLKPSKFLALATALPEGARDSHDSLYLAINMYIQVHDKLGEEEKMQICCAISTKKLSPERCKQLAQNSKRDSCSVVEDGRLGARLEEMQWRLQELEMACWKMQRQMAKMTKTKSSSPTVSRSLPRLCS
;
A
#
# COMPACT_ATOMS: atom_id res chain seq x y z
N MET A 1 -8.69 -2.07 -24.98
CA MET A 1 -8.18 -0.68 -25.15
C MET A 1 -8.75 0.14 -24.01
N ALA A 2 -7.99 0.41 -22.95
CA ALA A 2 -8.44 1.35 -21.93
C ALA A 2 -8.71 2.71 -22.59
N SER A 3 -9.74 3.41 -22.13
CA SER A 3 -10.16 4.69 -22.73
C SER A 3 -9.01 5.70 -22.63
N ASN A 4 -8.46 6.12 -23.78
CA ASN A 4 -7.35 7.07 -23.88
C ASN A 4 -7.57 8.36 -23.06
N ARG A 5 -8.83 8.77 -22.87
CA ARG A 5 -9.19 9.93 -22.04
C ARG A 5 -8.88 9.71 -20.56
N LEU A 6 -9.15 8.52 -20.03
CA LEU A 6 -8.92 8.21 -18.61
C LEU A 6 -7.43 8.12 -18.28
N GLN A 7 -6.63 7.53 -19.17
CA GLN A 7 -5.17 7.50 -19.03
C GLN A 7 -4.55 8.91 -19.10
N LYS A 8 -5.07 9.78 -19.99
CA LYS A 8 -4.67 11.19 -20.04
C LYS A 8 -4.95 11.91 -18.72
N VAL A 9 -6.12 11.67 -18.12
CA VAL A 9 -6.45 12.19 -16.78
C VAL A 9 -5.49 11.63 -15.74
N GLY A 10 -5.16 10.34 -15.80
CA GLY A 10 -4.14 9.71 -14.94
C GLY A 10 -2.79 10.43 -14.99
N GLY A 11 -2.26 10.62 -16.20
CA GLY A 11 -1.00 11.34 -16.39
C GLY A 11 -1.05 12.79 -15.90
N LEU A 12 -2.15 13.51 -16.14
CA LEU A 12 -2.33 14.89 -15.64
C LEU A 12 -2.35 14.95 -14.11
N VAL A 13 -3.04 14.01 -13.45
CA VAL A 13 -3.06 13.93 -11.98
C VAL A 13 -1.67 13.63 -11.44
N ASP A 14 -0.92 12.70 -12.06
CA ASP A 14 0.43 12.36 -11.61
C ASP A 14 1.41 13.54 -11.79
N LEU A 15 1.31 14.30 -12.89
CA LEU A 15 2.08 15.53 -13.09
C LEU A 15 1.72 16.60 -12.05
N TYR A 16 0.43 16.81 -11.79
CA TYR A 16 -0.02 17.74 -10.75
C TYR A 16 0.49 17.33 -9.38
N MET A 17 0.41 16.04 -9.02
CA MET A 17 0.94 15.51 -7.77
C MET A 17 2.44 15.74 -7.64
N ALA A 18 3.21 15.57 -8.72
CA ALA A 18 4.64 15.84 -8.72
C ALA A 18 4.95 17.34 -8.50
N GLU A 19 4.14 18.23 -9.07
CA GLU A 19 4.30 19.68 -8.92
C GLU A 19 3.96 20.18 -7.51
N VAL A 20 2.93 19.60 -6.88
CA VAL A 20 2.52 19.99 -5.51
C VAL A 20 3.28 19.23 -4.41
N ALA A 21 3.96 18.13 -4.73
CA ALA A 21 4.70 17.33 -3.75
C ALA A 21 5.73 18.14 -2.92
N PRO A 22 6.45 19.14 -3.47
CA PRO A 22 7.39 19.97 -2.72
C PRO A 22 6.74 21.07 -1.85
N ASP A 23 5.42 21.26 -1.92
CA ASP A 23 4.74 22.26 -1.08
C ASP A 23 4.62 21.77 0.37
N SER A 24 5.43 22.34 1.27
CA SER A 24 5.46 21.99 2.70
C SER A 24 4.16 22.26 3.45
N PHE A 25 3.23 23.03 2.88
CA PHE A 25 1.92 23.29 3.48
C PHE A 25 0.84 22.31 3.01
N LEU A 26 1.17 21.41 2.08
CA LEU A 26 0.24 20.43 1.57
C LEU A 26 -0.01 19.33 2.59
N LYS A 27 -1.27 19.23 3.05
CA LYS A 27 -1.65 18.23 4.06
C LYS A 27 -1.60 16.79 3.51
N PRO A 28 -1.16 15.82 4.33
CA PRO A 28 -1.05 14.40 3.93
C PRO A 28 -2.37 13.83 3.43
N SER A 29 -3.47 14.18 4.08
CA SER A 29 -4.82 13.76 3.71
C SER A 29 -5.23 14.20 2.30
N LYS A 30 -4.83 15.41 1.87
CA LYS A 30 -5.12 15.89 0.52
C LYS A 30 -4.27 15.17 -0.52
N PHE A 31 -3.01 14.94 -0.22
CA PHE A 31 -2.09 14.23 -1.10
C PHE A 31 -2.52 12.77 -1.31
N LEU A 32 -2.91 12.08 -0.23
CA LEU A 32 -3.47 10.73 -0.29
C LEU A 32 -4.79 10.66 -1.08
N ALA A 33 -5.66 11.66 -0.93
CA ALA A 33 -6.90 11.74 -1.70
C ALA A 33 -6.62 11.80 -3.21
N LEU A 34 -5.62 12.58 -3.64
CA LEU A 34 -5.22 12.64 -5.05
C LEU A 34 -4.65 11.30 -5.55
N ALA A 35 -3.80 10.65 -4.74
CA ALA A 35 -3.19 9.37 -5.08
C ALA A 35 -4.24 8.27 -5.35
N THR A 36 -5.34 8.31 -4.59
CA THR A 36 -6.40 7.29 -4.59
C THR A 36 -7.68 7.69 -5.33
N ALA A 37 -7.75 8.91 -5.87
CA ALA A 37 -8.93 9.44 -6.56
C ALA A 37 -9.25 8.71 -7.88
N LEU A 38 -8.27 8.02 -8.46
CA LEU A 38 -8.41 7.40 -9.77
C LEU A 38 -8.57 5.87 -9.69
N PRO A 39 -9.40 5.27 -10.57
CA PRO A 39 -9.53 3.82 -10.63
C PRO A 39 -8.24 3.16 -11.14
N GLU A 40 -8.05 1.86 -10.86
CA GLU A 40 -6.83 1.12 -11.20
C GLU A 40 -6.48 1.19 -12.71
N GLY A 41 -7.48 1.23 -13.60
CA GLY A 41 -7.28 1.33 -15.06
C GLY A 41 -6.90 2.72 -15.58
N ALA A 42 -6.79 3.74 -14.71
CA ALA A 42 -6.39 5.10 -15.11
C ALA A 42 -4.88 5.27 -15.29
N ARG A 43 -4.08 4.34 -14.76
CA ARG A 43 -2.62 4.37 -14.83
C ARG A 43 -2.08 3.11 -15.47
N ASP A 44 -1.25 3.30 -16.49
CA ASP A 44 -0.50 2.23 -17.15
C ASP A 44 0.72 1.80 -16.32
N SER A 45 1.38 2.77 -15.68
CA SER A 45 2.48 2.57 -14.73
C SER A 45 2.25 3.43 -13.49
N HIS A 46 2.79 3.00 -12.36
CA HIS A 46 2.81 3.77 -11.10
C HIS A 46 4.14 4.50 -10.87
N ASP A 47 5.06 4.52 -11.83
CA ASP A 47 6.40 5.13 -11.63
C ASP A 47 6.32 6.63 -11.33
N SER A 48 5.49 7.38 -12.06
CA SER A 48 5.30 8.82 -11.82
C SER A 48 4.64 9.10 -10.47
N LEU A 49 3.66 8.27 -10.10
CA LEU A 49 3.03 8.34 -8.77
C LEU A 49 4.03 8.04 -7.65
N TYR A 50 4.89 7.04 -7.83
CA TYR A 50 5.96 6.71 -6.88
C TYR A 50 6.94 7.88 -6.72
N LEU A 51 7.34 8.52 -7.82
CA LEU A 51 8.23 9.69 -7.77
C LEU A 51 7.60 10.84 -6.98
N ALA A 52 6.32 11.16 -7.25
CA ALA A 52 5.60 12.19 -6.51
C ALA A 52 5.52 11.87 -5.01
N ILE A 53 5.18 10.63 -4.66
CA ILE A 53 5.10 10.18 -3.26
C ILE A 53 6.47 10.24 -2.57
N ASN A 54 7.52 9.77 -3.24
CA ASN A 54 8.87 9.79 -2.70
C ASN A 54 9.36 11.23 -2.46
N MET A 55 9.07 12.15 -3.38
CA MET A 55 9.36 13.59 -3.20
C MET A 55 8.56 14.18 -2.02
N TYR A 56 7.26 13.88 -1.92
CA TYR A 56 6.41 14.36 -0.84
C TYR A 56 6.95 13.94 0.53
N ILE A 57 7.32 12.66 0.69
CA ILE A 57 7.88 12.13 1.94
C ILE A 57 9.23 12.79 2.27
N GLN A 58 10.08 13.04 1.27
CA GLN A 58 11.38 13.70 1.50
C GLN A 58 11.24 15.15 1.99
N VAL A 59 10.25 15.89 1.47
CA VAL A 59 10.02 17.29 1.85
C VAL A 59 9.26 17.41 3.18
N HIS A 60 8.50 16.39 3.55
CA HIS A 60 7.69 16.37 4.76
C HIS A 60 8.30 15.46 5.83
N ASP A 61 9.48 15.85 6.33
CA ASP A 61 10.26 15.15 7.36
C ASP A 61 9.48 14.88 8.67
N LYS A 62 8.51 15.74 9.00
CA LYS A 62 7.63 15.65 10.18
C LYS A 62 6.48 14.65 10.07
N LEU A 63 6.31 13.98 8.93
CA LEU A 63 5.28 12.96 8.75
C LEU A 63 5.48 11.78 9.71
N GLY A 64 4.42 11.35 10.37
CA GLY A 64 4.44 10.13 11.18
C GLY A 64 4.58 8.88 10.31
N GLU A 65 5.10 7.78 10.89
CA GLU A 65 5.24 6.50 10.18
C GLU A 65 3.92 5.98 9.61
N GLU A 66 2.82 6.12 10.36
CA GLU A 66 1.48 5.74 9.90
C GLU A 66 1.06 6.52 8.65
N GLU A 67 1.31 7.83 8.61
CA GLU A 67 0.95 8.66 7.46
C GLU A 67 1.81 8.31 6.24
N LYS A 68 3.12 8.08 6.44
CA LYS A 68 4.03 7.60 5.39
C LYS A 68 3.54 6.25 4.83
N MET A 69 3.15 5.32 5.71
CA MET A 69 2.64 4.01 5.32
C MET A 69 1.34 4.12 4.53
N GLN A 70 0.39 4.96 4.97
CA GLN A 70 -0.87 5.19 4.28
C GLN A 70 -0.68 5.76 2.87
N ILE A 71 0.22 6.72 2.72
CA ILE A 71 0.54 7.32 1.41
C ILE A 71 1.22 6.29 0.50
N CYS A 72 2.19 5.53 1.00
CA CYS A 72 2.87 4.48 0.24
C CYS A 72 1.91 3.37 -0.22
N CYS A 73 0.88 3.05 0.58
CA CYS A 73 -0.13 2.05 0.24
C CYS A 73 -0.98 2.40 -0.99
N ALA A 74 -0.93 3.65 -1.49
CA ALA A 74 -1.58 4.03 -2.75
C ALA A 74 -0.89 3.44 -4.00
N ILE A 75 0.34 2.92 -3.86
CA ILE A 75 1.11 2.37 -4.97
C ILE A 75 0.84 0.87 -5.14
N SER A 76 0.57 0.43 -6.37
CA SER A 76 0.51 -0.99 -6.72
C SER A 76 1.88 -1.47 -7.17
N THR A 77 2.53 -2.34 -6.40
CA THR A 77 3.85 -2.91 -6.71
C THR A 77 3.87 -3.73 -8.00
N LYS A 78 2.70 -4.17 -8.49
CA LYS A 78 2.55 -4.87 -9.77
C LYS A 78 2.64 -3.96 -10.99
N LYS A 79 2.50 -2.64 -10.80
CA LYS A 79 2.48 -1.62 -11.86
C LYS A 79 3.72 -0.74 -11.86
N LEU A 80 4.71 -1.08 -11.04
CA LEU A 80 6.00 -0.40 -11.00
C LEU A 80 7.00 -1.08 -11.92
N SER A 81 7.92 -0.29 -12.45
CA SER A 81 9.08 -0.83 -13.14
C SER A 81 9.97 -1.62 -12.16
N PRO A 82 10.73 -2.62 -12.66
CA PRO A 82 11.64 -3.40 -11.81
C PRO A 82 12.73 -2.55 -11.15
N GLU A 83 13.08 -1.40 -11.73
CA GLU A 83 14.04 -0.45 -11.18
C GLU A 83 13.46 0.29 -9.97
N ARG A 84 12.19 0.72 -10.05
CA ARG A 84 11.50 1.39 -8.94
C ARG A 84 11.16 0.43 -7.80
N CYS A 85 10.87 -0.83 -8.10
CA CYS A 85 10.74 -1.89 -7.08
C CYS A 85 12.04 -2.07 -6.28
N LYS A 86 13.21 -2.02 -6.93
CA LYS A 86 14.51 -2.07 -6.23
C LYS A 86 14.73 -0.84 -5.35
N GLN A 87 14.34 0.34 -5.82
CA GLN A 87 14.45 1.58 -5.03
C GLN A 87 13.49 1.63 -3.85
N LEU A 88 12.26 1.10 -3.97
CA LEU A 88 11.36 0.90 -2.83
C LEU A 88 11.99 -0.02 -1.78
N ALA A 89 12.58 -1.14 -2.20
CA ALA A 89 13.27 -2.06 -1.32
C ALA A 89 14.52 -1.43 -0.66
N GLN A 90 15.16 -0.45 -1.32
CA GLN A 90 16.33 0.25 -0.81
C GLN A 90 15.99 1.48 0.06
N ASN A 91 14.88 2.17 -0.18
CA ASN A 91 14.49 3.36 0.60
C ASN A 91 14.13 3.01 2.06
N SER A 92 13.70 1.77 2.32
CA SER A 92 13.57 1.23 3.68
C SER A 92 14.91 1.08 4.43
N LYS A 93 16.06 1.08 3.73
CA LYS A 93 17.41 1.00 4.33
C LYS A 93 18.06 2.36 4.59
N ARG A 94 17.41 3.49 4.25
CA ARG A 94 18.07 4.80 4.19
C ARG A 94 17.68 5.79 5.29
N ASP A 95 17.08 5.32 6.37
CA ASP A 95 16.95 6.09 7.60
C ASP A 95 18.16 5.85 8.52
N SER A 96 19.31 6.46 8.19
CA SER A 96 20.19 7.18 9.13
C SER A 96 21.54 7.52 8.48
N CYS A 97 21.86 8.81 8.47
CA CYS A 97 23.15 9.51 8.37
C CYS A 97 24.46 8.79 7.94
N SER A 98 25.16 9.45 7.01
CA SER A 98 26.60 9.75 7.02
C SER A 98 27.60 8.78 7.69
N VAL A 99 28.62 8.40 6.90
CA VAL A 99 30.00 7.99 7.32
C VAL A 99 30.22 6.50 7.68
N VAL A 100 31.14 5.90 6.90
CA VAL A 100 32.02 4.72 7.15
C VAL A 100 31.44 3.29 6.97
N GLU A 101 32.21 2.52 6.20
CA GLU A 101 32.17 1.06 5.99
C GLU A 101 32.28 0.27 7.31
N ASP A 102 31.37 -0.67 7.58
CA ASP A 102 31.70 -1.99 8.16
C ASP A 102 30.47 -2.95 8.13
N GLY A 103 30.72 -4.24 7.88
CA GLY A 103 29.92 -5.31 8.48
C GLY A 103 28.77 -5.92 7.67
N ARG A 104 29.12 -6.83 6.73
CA ARG A 104 28.27 -7.76 5.95
C ARG A 104 27.29 -8.66 6.77
N LEU A 105 27.15 -8.46 8.09
CA LEU A 105 26.24 -9.21 8.96
C LEU A 105 24.88 -8.50 9.17
N GLY A 106 24.81 -7.18 9.04
CA GLY A 106 23.54 -6.44 9.09
C GLY A 106 22.59 -6.79 7.95
N ALA A 107 23.14 -6.99 6.75
CA ALA A 107 22.37 -7.30 5.55
C ALA A 107 21.55 -8.61 5.64
N ARG A 108 21.98 -9.60 6.42
CA ARG A 108 21.25 -10.88 6.59
C ARG A 108 20.14 -10.80 7.64
N LEU A 109 20.34 -10.05 8.72
CA LEU A 109 19.29 -9.80 9.72
C LEU A 109 18.18 -8.91 9.13
N GLU A 110 18.54 -7.91 8.34
CA GLU A 110 17.59 -7.03 7.63
C GLU A 110 16.79 -7.75 6.54
N GLU A 111 17.43 -8.63 5.76
CA GLU A 111 16.70 -9.44 4.77
C GLU A 111 15.69 -10.37 5.47
N MET A 112 16.06 -10.92 6.63
CA MET A 112 15.14 -11.72 7.44
C MET A 112 14.01 -10.86 8.03
N GLN A 113 14.30 -9.66 8.47
CA GLN A 113 13.29 -8.75 9.01
C GLN A 113 12.30 -8.28 7.94
N TRP A 114 12.76 -8.06 6.71
CA TRP A 114 11.89 -7.74 5.57
C TRP A 114 10.98 -8.91 5.20
N ARG A 115 11.52 -10.14 5.17
CA ARG A 115 10.70 -11.34 4.98
C ARG A 115 9.67 -11.50 6.11
N LEU A 116 10.03 -11.15 7.35
CA LEU A 116 9.09 -11.15 8.47
C LEU A 116 7.99 -10.10 8.32
N GLN A 117 8.31 -8.86 7.92
CA GLN A 117 7.30 -7.81 7.68
C GLN A 117 6.39 -8.12 6.48
N GLU A 118 6.93 -8.70 5.41
CA GLU A 118 6.13 -9.16 4.27
C GLU A 118 5.16 -10.28 4.69
N LEU A 119 5.63 -11.20 5.53
CA LEU A 119 4.77 -12.21 6.17
C LEU A 119 3.73 -11.59 7.12
N GLU A 120 4.10 -10.61 7.94
CA GLU A 120 3.17 -9.91 8.84
C GLU A 120 2.08 -9.18 8.06
N MET A 121 2.43 -8.48 6.97
CA MET A 121 1.46 -7.84 6.07
C MET A 121 0.55 -8.84 5.36
N ALA A 122 1.10 -9.99 4.92
CA ALA A 122 0.28 -11.07 4.36
C ALA A 122 -0.68 -11.65 5.41
N CYS A 123 -0.20 -11.85 6.64
CA CYS A 123 -1.00 -12.33 7.76
C CYS A 123 -2.10 -11.33 8.13
N TRP A 124 -1.81 -10.03 8.11
CA TRP A 124 -2.78 -8.97 8.37
C TRP A 124 -3.85 -8.86 7.27
N LYS A 125 -3.46 -8.98 5.99
CA LYS A 125 -4.40 -9.12 4.87
C LYS A 125 -5.31 -10.33 5.05
N MET A 126 -4.75 -11.45 5.49
CA MET A 126 -5.50 -12.66 5.75
C MET A 126 -6.44 -12.50 6.95
N GLN A 127 -6.01 -11.89 8.05
CA GLN A 127 -6.87 -11.56 9.20
C GLN A 127 -8.03 -10.65 8.79
N ARG A 128 -7.79 -9.67 7.93
CA ARG A 128 -8.84 -8.78 7.41
C ARG A 128 -9.84 -9.52 6.53
N GLN A 129 -9.41 -10.54 5.78
CA GLN A 129 -10.29 -11.44 5.03
C GLN A 129 -11.06 -12.36 5.99
N MET A 130 -10.41 -12.90 7.01
CA MET A 130 -11.02 -13.73 8.05
C MET A 130 -12.10 -12.96 8.83
N ALA A 131 -11.88 -11.69 9.16
CA ALA A 131 -12.87 -10.82 9.82
C ALA A 131 -14.12 -10.55 8.96
N LYS A 132 -14.01 -10.70 7.63
CA LYS A 132 -15.17 -10.64 6.71
C LYS A 132 -15.90 -11.98 6.66
N MET A 133 -15.16 -13.09 6.73
CA MET A 133 -15.72 -14.45 6.75
C MET A 133 -16.41 -14.78 8.08
N THR A 134 -15.96 -14.21 9.21
CA THR A 134 -16.63 -14.36 10.51
C THR A 134 -17.94 -13.56 10.60
N LYS A 135 -18.21 -12.65 9.65
CA LYS A 135 -19.47 -11.89 9.56
C LYS A 135 -20.49 -12.50 8.60
N THR A 136 -20.16 -13.63 7.97
CA THR A 136 -21.10 -14.42 7.16
C THR A 136 -21.45 -15.75 7.84
N LYS A 137 -21.95 -15.71 9.09
CA LYS A 137 -22.88 -16.73 9.59
C LYS A 137 -23.61 -16.29 10.87
N SER A 138 -24.78 -15.69 10.74
CA SER A 138 -25.95 -15.96 11.61
C SER A 138 -27.22 -15.27 11.11
N SER A 139 -27.81 -15.81 10.04
CA SER A 139 -29.26 -15.75 9.89
C SER A 139 -29.74 -17.00 9.16
N SER A 140 -29.91 -18.09 9.91
CA SER A 140 -30.86 -19.14 9.56
C SER A 140 -31.63 -19.47 10.85
N PRO A 141 -32.96 -19.53 10.80
CA PRO A 141 -33.78 -19.61 12.00
C PRO A 141 -33.66 -21.00 12.62
N THR A 142 -33.57 -21.03 13.94
CA THR A 142 -33.68 -22.23 14.77
C THR A 142 -35.09 -22.80 14.62
N VAL A 143 -35.29 -23.71 13.66
CA VAL A 143 -36.44 -24.62 13.68
C VAL A 143 -36.03 -25.81 14.53
N SER A 144 -36.56 -25.86 15.75
CA SER A 144 -36.60 -27.06 16.59
C SER A 144 -37.38 -28.15 15.85
N ARG A 145 -36.67 -28.99 15.08
CA ARG A 145 -37.24 -30.20 14.50
C ARG A 145 -37.31 -31.28 15.57
N SER A 146 -38.52 -31.54 16.07
CA SER A 146 -38.86 -32.74 16.83
C SER A 146 -38.62 -34.00 15.97
N LEU A 147 -38.07 -35.05 16.59
CA LEU A 147 -37.85 -36.36 15.97
C LEU A 147 -39.19 -37.03 15.58
N PRO A 148 -39.29 -37.70 14.42
CA PRO A 148 -40.47 -38.48 14.09
C PRO A 148 -40.49 -39.77 14.90
N ARG A 149 -41.65 -40.09 15.51
CA ARG A 149 -41.89 -41.40 16.11
C ARG A 149 -42.16 -42.41 14.99
N LEU A 150 -41.37 -43.48 14.96
CA LEU A 150 -41.69 -44.69 14.23
C LEU A 150 -42.30 -45.68 15.22
N CYS A 151 -43.55 -46.07 14.97
CA CYS A 151 -44.24 -47.15 15.66
C CYS A 151 -43.92 -48.48 14.95
N SER A 152 -43.64 -49.52 15.74
CA SER A 152 -43.98 -50.93 15.48
C SER A 152 -44.16 -51.62 16.81
#